data_AF-A0A0Q5HM84-F1
#
_entry.id   AF-A0A0Q5HM84-F1
#
_cell.length_a   1.000
_cell.length_b   1.000
_cell.length_c   1.000
_cell.angle_alpha   90.00
_cell.angle_beta   90.00
_cell.angle_gamma   90.00
#
_symmetry.space_group_name_H-M   'P 1'
#
loop_
_entity.id
_entity.type
_entity.pdbx_description
1 polymer ?
#
loop_
_entity_poly.entity_id
_entity_poly.type
_entity_poly.pdbx_seq_one_letter_code
_entity_poly.pdbx_strand_id
1 'polypeptide(L)'
;MSTITAAAKRMSHGLMAATLIGGAVLAIVPAQAQESPDRYSAVVIDANNGKVLFARSADDRRYPASLTKMMTLYMLFDALESGRATLSTPMKVSAYAAARPPSKLGLKIGSTLSVEEGIMGLVTRSANDAAVVIGEFLGGSEGRFAEMMTAKARKLGMSRTTFQNANGLPNDAQMTTARDMATLGIALREHFPQYYKYFSTRSFNFRGQTIGNHNRLLGRVEGVDGIKTGFINKSGFNLVTSVVRGDRKLVAVVMGGRTARSRDDHMADLVKQYLPQTSTRASTALIAAYNPSARGPAVTAHTETVAQAVLPSAVPVPTRRTSNINQRVAEAYGSNATGAMNAITAPERRSVVGRDAIREALEANDRAAPNVATALAAAPVPRASIPNVITQASAATPMPTAGREVVSGWVVQIAATPAEATAYDILSEAKQRAGSALADAQAFTQAVANGSQTLYRARFSGFADKAAANAACDALKSKAYACYAIAAN
;
A
#
# COMPACT_ATOMS: atom_id res chain seq x y z
N MET A 1 44.47 -56.55 28.12
CA MET A 1 44.22 -57.59 29.14
C MET A 1 44.39 -56.96 30.50
N SER A 2 43.36 -57.11 31.34
CA SER A 2 43.32 -56.89 32.80
C SER A 2 43.36 -55.43 33.31
N THR A 3 42.50 -54.92 34.20
CA THR A 3 41.29 -55.34 34.96
C THR A 3 40.86 -54.05 35.70
N ILE A 4 39.68 -53.47 35.47
CA ILE A 4 38.42 -53.54 36.25
C ILE A 4 38.49 -53.15 37.75
N THR A 5 37.44 -52.39 38.17
CA THR A 5 36.82 -52.19 39.52
C THR A 5 37.45 -51.22 40.51
N ALA A 6 36.74 -50.46 41.35
CA ALA A 6 35.39 -49.87 41.41
C ALA A 6 35.27 -49.08 42.74
N ALA A 7 34.27 -48.20 42.80
CA ALA A 7 33.39 -47.94 43.95
C ALA A 7 33.76 -46.91 45.06
N ALA A 8 32.80 -45.98 45.21
CA ALA A 8 32.10 -45.60 46.44
C ALA A 8 32.60 -44.44 47.33
N LYS A 9 31.93 -43.29 47.13
CA LYS A 9 31.02 -42.63 48.08
C LYS A 9 31.57 -42.29 49.49
N ARG A 10 31.68 -40.98 49.77
CA ARG A 10 31.19 -40.37 51.03
C ARG A 10 31.01 -38.86 50.88
N MET A 11 29.79 -38.41 51.16
CA MET A 11 29.43 -37.02 51.44
C MET A 11 29.97 -36.62 52.81
N SER A 12 30.54 -35.42 52.93
CA SER A 12 30.51 -34.66 54.18
C SER A 12 30.62 -33.17 53.86
N HIS A 13 29.69 -32.42 54.43
CA HIS A 13 29.47 -31.00 54.23
C HIS A 13 30.62 -30.17 54.81
N GLY A 14 31.01 -29.11 54.10
CA GLY A 14 31.98 -28.13 54.56
C GLY A 14 31.79 -26.82 53.80
N LEU A 15 30.86 -26.00 54.30
CA LEU A 15 30.59 -24.65 53.84
C LEU A 15 31.79 -23.76 54.16
N MET A 16 32.53 -23.28 53.16
CA MET A 16 33.29 -22.03 53.28
C MET A 16 33.36 -21.33 51.93
N ALA A 17 32.70 -20.17 51.87
CA ALA A 17 32.78 -19.21 50.80
C ALA A 17 34.12 -18.45 50.88
N ALA A 18 34.82 -18.34 49.75
CA ALA A 18 35.84 -17.32 49.53
C ALA A 18 36.06 -17.11 48.01
N THR A 19 35.24 -16.23 47.46
CA THR A 19 35.60 -15.17 46.50
C THR A 19 36.64 -15.51 45.42
N LEU A 20 36.18 -16.03 44.27
CA LEU A 20 36.92 -16.00 43.02
C LEU A 20 36.46 -14.79 42.18
N ILE A 21 37.36 -13.82 42.07
CA ILE A 21 37.28 -12.67 41.16
C ILE A 21 37.43 -13.22 39.73
N GLY A 22 36.31 -13.57 39.10
CA GLY A 22 36.24 -13.93 37.69
C GLY A 22 35.95 -12.69 36.84
N GLY A 23 36.99 -12.14 36.20
CA GLY A 23 36.86 -11.05 35.25
C GLY A 23 35.94 -11.43 34.09
N ALA A 24 34.77 -10.80 34.02
CA ALA A 24 33.88 -10.88 32.87
C ALA A 24 34.47 -10.05 31.73
N VAL A 25 35.17 -10.70 30.80
CA VAL A 25 35.46 -10.13 29.49
C VAL A 25 34.12 -10.03 28.75
N LEU A 26 33.51 -8.84 28.77
CA LEU A 26 32.40 -8.52 27.88
C LEU A 26 32.95 -8.53 26.45
N ALA A 27 32.74 -9.63 25.74
CA ALA A 27 32.83 -9.65 24.29
C ALA A 27 31.73 -8.72 23.75
N ILE A 28 32.10 -7.52 23.34
CA ILE A 28 31.25 -6.61 22.59
C ILE A 28 31.11 -7.23 21.20
N VAL A 29 30.11 -8.09 21.04
CA VAL A 29 29.67 -8.50 19.71
C VAL A 29 29.07 -7.24 19.07
N PRO A 30 29.61 -6.73 17.95
CA PRO A 30 28.94 -5.63 17.26
C PRO A 30 27.57 -6.16 16.87
N ALA A 31 26.52 -5.53 17.38
CA ALA A 31 25.17 -5.75 16.91
C ALA A 31 25.19 -5.42 15.42
N GLN A 32 25.24 -6.45 14.57
CA GLN A 32 24.99 -6.27 13.15
C GLN A 32 23.61 -5.64 13.06
N ALA A 33 23.55 -4.40 12.62
CA ALA A 33 22.31 -3.77 12.25
C ALA A 33 21.62 -4.72 11.27
N GLN A 34 20.55 -5.38 11.70
CA GLN A 34 19.73 -6.20 10.83
C GLN A 34 19.27 -5.29 9.69
N GLU A 35 19.87 -5.46 8.51
CA GLU A 35 19.29 -4.99 7.27
C GLU A 35 17.81 -5.36 7.30
N SER A 36 16.94 -4.37 7.04
CA SER A 36 15.50 -4.61 6.99
C SER A 36 15.26 -5.81 6.08
N PRO A 37 14.64 -6.92 6.55
CA PRO A 37 14.37 -8.07 5.70
C PRO A 37 13.63 -7.57 4.46
N ASP A 38 14.16 -7.91 3.28
CA ASP A 38 13.70 -7.39 2.00
C ASP A 38 12.18 -7.58 1.91
N ARG A 39 11.43 -6.46 1.96
CA ARG A 39 9.95 -6.47 1.95
C ARG A 39 9.42 -6.97 0.61
N TYR A 40 10.28 -7.03 -0.39
CA TYR A 40 9.95 -7.51 -1.71
C TYR A 40 9.45 -8.96 -1.70
N SER A 41 8.38 -9.19 -2.45
CA SER A 41 7.95 -10.52 -2.86
C SER A 41 7.20 -10.41 -4.17
N ALA A 42 7.38 -11.37 -5.06
CA ALA A 42 6.71 -11.36 -6.35
C ALA A 42 6.47 -12.78 -6.87
N VAL A 43 5.43 -12.93 -7.68
CA VAL A 43 5.12 -14.16 -8.42
C VAL A 43 4.47 -13.80 -9.74
N VAL A 44 4.75 -14.59 -10.78
CA VAL A 44 4.08 -14.53 -12.08
C VAL A 44 3.58 -15.92 -12.41
N ILE A 45 2.29 -16.02 -12.71
CA ILE A 45 1.59 -17.27 -12.99
C ILE A 45 0.94 -17.18 -14.36
N ASP A 46 1.15 -18.22 -15.15
CA ASP A 46 0.37 -18.50 -16.34
C ASP A 46 -1.07 -18.85 -15.94
N ALA A 47 -1.99 -17.97 -16.29
CA ALA A 47 -3.38 -18.07 -15.89
C ALA A 47 -4.20 -19.05 -16.75
N ASN A 48 -3.58 -19.72 -17.71
CA ASN A 48 -4.25 -20.77 -18.49
C ASN A 48 -4.06 -22.17 -17.91
N ASN A 49 -3.04 -22.39 -17.09
CA ASN A 49 -2.69 -23.72 -16.56
C ASN A 49 -2.13 -23.71 -15.12
N GLY A 50 -1.95 -22.54 -14.51
CA GLY A 50 -1.45 -22.40 -13.13
C GLY A 50 0.06 -22.50 -12.98
N LYS A 51 0.82 -22.64 -14.07
CA LYS A 51 2.28 -22.74 -14.02
C LYS A 51 2.90 -21.45 -13.50
N VAL A 52 3.76 -21.58 -12.50
CA VAL A 52 4.59 -20.47 -12.00
C VAL A 52 5.72 -20.21 -12.99
N LEU A 53 5.76 -19.00 -13.54
CA LEU A 53 6.79 -18.55 -14.50
C LEU A 53 7.93 -17.80 -13.78
N PHE A 54 7.61 -17.15 -12.66
CA PHE A 54 8.56 -16.44 -11.81
C PHE A 54 8.08 -16.47 -10.37
N ALA A 55 9.01 -16.58 -9.42
CA ALA A 55 8.73 -16.44 -8.00
C ALA A 55 9.97 -15.93 -7.25
N ARG A 56 9.78 -14.97 -6.36
CA ARG A 56 10.79 -14.51 -5.39
C ARG A 56 10.10 -14.19 -4.07
N SER A 57 10.48 -14.87 -2.99
CA SER A 57 9.83 -14.73 -1.68
C SER A 57 8.30 -14.86 -1.72
N ALA A 58 7.78 -15.65 -2.67
CA ALA A 58 6.35 -15.67 -2.99
C ALA A 58 5.46 -16.20 -1.85
N ASP A 59 6.05 -16.97 -0.93
CA ASP A 59 5.40 -17.62 0.22
C ASP A 59 5.71 -16.95 1.56
N ASP A 60 6.52 -15.88 1.55
CA ASP A 60 6.81 -15.13 2.76
C ASP A 60 5.59 -14.32 3.19
N ARG A 61 5.40 -14.19 4.51
CA ARG A 61 4.27 -13.42 5.02
C ARG A 61 4.48 -11.93 4.79
N ARG A 62 3.46 -11.27 4.27
CA ARG A 62 3.41 -9.84 3.97
C ARG A 62 2.08 -9.25 4.41
N TYR A 63 2.09 -7.97 4.73
CA TYR A 63 0.86 -7.22 4.96
C TYR A 63 0.14 -6.96 3.61
N PRO A 64 -1.14 -7.33 3.46
CA PRO A 64 -1.85 -7.21 2.18
C PRO A 64 -2.16 -5.76 1.78
N ALA A 65 -2.29 -4.85 2.76
CA ALA A 65 -2.87 -3.52 2.55
C ALA A 65 -4.20 -3.62 1.78
N SER A 66 -4.53 -2.66 0.92
CA SER A 66 -5.77 -2.68 0.12
C SER A 66 -5.93 -3.85 -0.85
N LEU A 67 -4.94 -4.75 -1.03
CA LEU A 67 -5.16 -6.00 -1.75
C LEU A 67 -6.25 -6.86 -1.07
N THR A 68 -6.43 -6.69 0.25
CA THR A 68 -7.55 -7.28 1.01
C THR A 68 -8.91 -7.10 0.35
N LYS A 69 -9.14 -5.96 -0.32
CA LYS A 69 -10.41 -5.65 -0.98
C LYS A 69 -10.73 -6.57 -2.16
N MET A 70 -9.75 -7.29 -2.71
CA MET A 70 -9.99 -8.36 -3.67
C MET A 70 -10.86 -9.47 -3.06
N MET A 71 -10.62 -9.84 -1.80
CA MET A 71 -11.44 -10.84 -1.10
C MET A 71 -12.81 -10.28 -0.74
N THR A 72 -12.88 -9.00 -0.40
CA THR A 72 -14.16 -8.31 -0.17
C THR A 72 -15.04 -8.33 -1.43
N LEU A 73 -14.46 -8.04 -2.59
CA LEU A 73 -15.16 -8.14 -3.88
C LEU A 73 -15.49 -9.59 -4.24
N TYR A 74 -14.57 -10.54 -4.01
CA TYR A 74 -14.84 -11.96 -4.20
C TYR A 74 -16.10 -12.39 -3.44
N MET A 75 -16.22 -12.00 -2.17
CA MET A 75 -17.37 -12.37 -1.33
C MET A 75 -18.66 -11.67 -1.76
N LEU A 76 -18.58 -10.44 -2.27
CA LEU A 76 -19.71 -9.72 -2.83
C LEU A 76 -20.18 -10.33 -4.17
N PHE A 77 -19.25 -10.75 -5.02
CA PHE A 77 -19.57 -11.45 -6.27
C PHE A 77 -20.19 -12.83 -6.00
N ASP A 78 -19.71 -13.58 -5.00
CA ASP A 78 -20.34 -14.82 -4.52
C ASP A 78 -21.79 -14.57 -4.05
N ALA A 79 -22.07 -13.42 -3.44
CA ALA A 79 -23.42 -13.03 -3.03
C ALA A 79 -24.32 -12.65 -4.21
N LEU A 80 -23.79 -11.96 -5.22
CA LEU A 80 -24.51 -11.65 -6.45
C LEU A 80 -24.85 -12.93 -7.23
N GLU A 81 -23.87 -13.83 -7.40
CA GLU A 81 -24.04 -15.07 -8.15
C GLU A 81 -25.04 -16.02 -7.49
N SER A 82 -25.04 -16.10 -6.16
CA SER A 82 -26.02 -16.91 -5.42
C SER A 82 -27.41 -16.27 -5.33
N GLY A 83 -27.59 -15.04 -5.85
CA GLY A 83 -28.85 -14.29 -5.79
C GLY A 83 -29.19 -13.73 -4.42
N ARG A 84 -28.22 -13.66 -3.50
CA ARG A 84 -28.38 -13.08 -2.16
C ARG A 84 -28.41 -11.54 -2.17
N ALA A 85 -27.91 -10.94 -3.25
CA ALA A 85 -27.96 -9.52 -3.53
C ALA A 85 -28.09 -9.28 -5.04
N THR A 86 -28.47 -8.07 -5.42
CA THR A 86 -28.44 -7.55 -6.80
C THR A 86 -27.56 -6.30 -6.86
N LEU A 87 -27.18 -5.86 -8.05
CA LEU A 87 -26.38 -4.63 -8.24
C LEU A 87 -27.06 -3.38 -7.64
N SER A 88 -28.39 -3.34 -7.65
CA SER A 88 -29.20 -2.24 -7.11
C SER A 88 -29.50 -2.37 -5.61
N THR A 89 -29.13 -3.48 -4.97
CA THR A 89 -29.43 -3.69 -3.54
C THR A 89 -28.79 -2.58 -2.69
N PRO A 90 -29.58 -1.86 -1.87
CA PRO A 90 -29.06 -0.80 -1.02
C PRO A 90 -28.39 -1.38 0.23
N MET A 91 -27.17 -0.95 0.51
CA MET A 91 -26.43 -1.29 1.73
C MET A 91 -26.37 -0.07 2.65
N LYS A 92 -26.77 -0.22 3.91
CA LYS A 92 -26.82 0.88 4.89
C LYS A 92 -25.42 1.29 5.34
N VAL A 93 -25.16 2.59 5.40
CA VAL A 93 -23.89 3.15 5.87
C VAL A 93 -23.93 3.34 7.39
N SER A 94 -23.13 2.56 8.12
CA SER A 94 -22.97 2.72 9.57
C SER A 94 -22.06 3.90 9.92
N ALA A 95 -22.14 4.35 11.18
CA ALA A 95 -21.18 5.32 11.73
C ALA A 95 -19.74 4.80 11.67
N TYR A 96 -19.55 3.51 11.92
CA TYR A 96 -18.25 2.85 11.91
C TYR A 96 -17.62 2.84 10.50
N ALA A 97 -18.42 2.55 9.47
CA ALA A 97 -18.02 2.60 8.07
C ALA A 97 -17.66 4.04 7.62
N ALA A 98 -18.53 5.02 7.88
CA ALA A 98 -18.29 6.42 7.53
C ALA A 98 -17.01 7.01 8.19
N ALA A 99 -16.72 6.55 9.40
CA ALA A 99 -15.54 6.95 10.16
C ALA A 99 -14.23 6.33 9.64
N ARG A 100 -14.26 5.44 8.63
CA ARG A 100 -13.02 4.83 8.13
C ARG A 100 -12.02 5.90 7.62
N PRO A 101 -10.74 5.80 8.02
CA PRO A 101 -9.68 6.72 7.60
C PRO A 101 -9.25 6.52 6.14
N PRO A 102 -8.43 7.44 5.58
CA PRO A 102 -8.38 7.71 4.14
C PRO A 102 -8.03 6.57 3.19
N SER A 103 -8.28 6.96 1.92
CA SER A 103 -8.94 6.31 0.78
C SER A 103 -10.39 5.90 1.06
N LYS A 104 -11.35 6.84 0.89
CA LYS A 104 -12.79 6.65 1.11
C LYS A 104 -13.67 7.44 0.13
N LEU A 105 -14.95 7.09 0.01
CA LEU A 105 -15.95 7.82 -0.80
C LEU A 105 -16.56 9.02 -0.05
N GLY A 106 -16.45 9.06 1.28
CA GLY A 106 -17.08 10.11 2.09
C GLY A 106 -18.56 9.83 2.35
N LEU A 107 -18.91 8.56 2.56
CA LEU A 107 -20.29 8.13 2.78
C LEU A 107 -20.87 8.77 4.05
N LYS A 108 -22.11 9.26 3.97
CA LYS A 108 -22.82 9.86 5.10
C LYS A 108 -23.47 8.78 5.96
N ILE A 109 -23.39 8.93 7.28
CA ILE A 109 -24.04 8.02 8.24
C ILE A 109 -25.54 7.97 7.94
N GLY A 110 -26.11 6.76 7.95
CA GLY A 110 -27.55 6.54 7.70
C GLY A 110 -27.96 6.59 6.23
N SER A 111 -27.11 7.06 5.33
CA SER A 111 -27.34 6.94 3.88
C SER A 111 -27.18 5.49 3.41
N THR A 112 -27.49 5.23 2.15
CA THR A 112 -27.26 3.94 1.49
C THR A 112 -26.20 4.05 0.41
N LEU A 113 -25.58 2.90 0.10
CA LEU A 113 -24.67 2.69 -1.01
C LEU A 113 -25.19 1.47 -1.78
N SER A 114 -25.41 1.57 -3.09
CA SER A 114 -25.78 0.39 -3.88
C SER A 114 -24.62 -0.60 -3.97
N VAL A 115 -24.90 -1.87 -4.22
CA VAL A 115 -23.86 -2.88 -4.45
C VAL A 115 -22.92 -2.47 -5.59
N GLU A 116 -23.47 -1.95 -6.70
CA GLU A 116 -22.67 -1.46 -7.82
C GLU A 116 -21.80 -0.25 -7.44
N GLU A 117 -22.32 0.74 -6.72
CA GLU A 117 -21.53 1.86 -6.20
C GLU A 117 -20.40 1.36 -5.28
N GLY A 118 -20.68 0.34 -4.47
CA GLY A 118 -19.68 -0.35 -3.64
C GLY A 118 -18.57 -0.98 -4.46
N ILE A 119 -18.92 -1.77 -5.47
CA ILE A 119 -17.95 -2.40 -6.39
C ILE A 119 -17.08 -1.31 -7.03
N MET A 120 -17.71 -0.28 -7.60
CA MET A 120 -17.04 0.82 -8.27
C MET A 120 -16.11 1.60 -7.33
N GLY A 121 -16.54 1.83 -6.08
CA GLY A 121 -15.73 2.48 -5.05
C GLY A 121 -14.50 1.68 -4.64
N LEU A 122 -14.59 0.34 -4.60
CA LEU A 122 -13.47 -0.54 -4.27
C LEU A 122 -12.46 -0.64 -5.43
N VAL A 123 -12.92 -0.75 -6.68
CA VAL A 123 -12.02 -0.90 -7.84
C VAL A 123 -11.34 0.42 -8.22
N THR A 124 -12.03 1.56 -8.09
CA THR A 124 -11.47 2.87 -8.47
C THR A 124 -10.73 3.55 -7.31
N ARG A 125 -11.46 4.04 -6.30
CA ARG A 125 -10.90 4.78 -5.15
C ARG A 125 -10.24 3.86 -4.12
N SER A 126 -10.48 2.55 -4.19
CA SER A 126 -10.06 1.64 -3.12
C SER A 126 -10.66 2.05 -1.76
N ALA A 127 -11.93 2.43 -1.78
CA ALA A 127 -12.62 3.07 -0.66
C ALA A 127 -12.80 2.15 0.57
N ASN A 128 -12.32 2.61 1.73
CA ASN A 128 -12.36 1.89 3.00
C ASN A 128 -13.76 1.90 3.62
N ASP A 129 -14.48 3.02 3.53
CA ASP A 129 -15.86 3.13 4.00
C ASP A 129 -16.76 2.16 3.24
N ALA A 130 -16.70 2.17 1.90
CA ALA A 130 -17.45 1.22 1.07
C ALA A 130 -17.11 -0.25 1.39
N ALA A 131 -15.83 -0.57 1.65
CA ALA A 131 -15.43 -1.93 1.98
C ALA A 131 -16.03 -2.39 3.32
N VAL A 132 -16.12 -1.50 4.31
CA VAL A 132 -16.80 -1.81 5.58
C VAL A 132 -18.30 -1.94 5.39
N VAL A 133 -18.94 -1.07 4.59
CA VAL A 133 -20.37 -1.21 4.26
C VAL A 133 -20.66 -2.58 3.66
N ILE A 134 -19.85 -3.04 2.69
CA ILE A 134 -19.99 -4.37 2.11
C ILE A 134 -19.78 -5.46 3.16
N GLY A 135 -18.76 -5.31 4.02
CA GLY A 135 -18.49 -6.28 5.07
C GLY A 135 -19.61 -6.41 6.10
N GLU A 136 -20.15 -5.27 6.57
CA GLU A 136 -21.30 -5.22 7.47
C GLU A 136 -22.57 -5.76 6.81
N PHE A 137 -22.79 -5.46 5.53
CA PHE A 137 -23.91 -6.02 4.77
C PHE A 137 -23.83 -7.55 4.68
N LEU A 138 -22.68 -8.10 4.29
CA LEU A 138 -22.54 -9.55 4.08
C LEU A 138 -22.37 -10.36 5.37
N GLY A 139 -21.74 -9.79 6.39
CA GLY A 139 -21.37 -10.48 7.63
C GLY A 139 -22.10 -10.01 8.88
N GLY A 140 -22.98 -9.01 8.79
CA GLY A 140 -23.63 -8.33 9.93
C GLY A 140 -22.69 -7.42 10.74
N SER A 141 -21.38 -7.66 10.70
CA SER A 141 -20.33 -6.81 11.26
C SER A 141 -19.01 -7.00 10.49
N GLU A 142 -18.11 -6.02 10.53
CA GLU A 142 -16.79 -6.15 9.87
C GLU A 142 -15.96 -7.30 10.47
N GLY A 143 -16.04 -7.53 11.79
CA GLY A 143 -15.30 -8.60 12.46
C GLY A 143 -15.71 -9.99 11.98
N ARG A 144 -17.01 -10.28 12.01
CA ARG A 144 -17.56 -11.55 11.47
C ARG A 144 -17.27 -11.70 9.98
N PHE A 145 -17.34 -10.61 9.22
CA PHE A 145 -16.97 -10.64 7.81
C PHE A 145 -15.49 -11.02 7.60
N ALA A 146 -14.57 -10.51 8.43
CA ALA A 146 -13.15 -10.87 8.35
C ALA A 146 -12.88 -12.36 8.64
N GLU A 147 -13.63 -12.96 9.56
CA GLU A 147 -13.61 -14.41 9.82
C GLU A 147 -14.08 -15.19 8.58
N MET A 148 -15.19 -14.75 7.97
CA MET A 148 -15.72 -15.33 6.72
C MET A 148 -14.72 -15.21 5.57
N MET A 149 -14.06 -14.06 5.42
CA MET A 149 -13.00 -13.84 4.42
C MET A 149 -11.84 -14.81 4.62
N THR A 150 -11.41 -15.03 5.86
CA THR A 150 -10.33 -15.98 6.19
C THR A 150 -10.75 -17.42 5.89
N ALA A 151 -11.98 -17.80 6.25
CA ALA A 151 -12.52 -19.12 5.92
C ALA A 151 -12.61 -19.35 4.40
N LYS A 152 -13.06 -18.33 3.63
CA LYS A 152 -13.09 -18.40 2.17
C LYS A 152 -11.67 -18.49 1.59
N ALA A 153 -10.71 -17.73 2.12
CA ALA A 153 -9.30 -17.84 1.72
C ALA A 153 -8.77 -19.27 1.86
N ARG A 154 -9.04 -19.94 3.00
CA ARG A 154 -8.66 -21.35 3.21
C ARG A 154 -9.29 -22.29 2.18
N LYS A 155 -10.58 -22.10 1.87
CA LYS A 155 -11.29 -22.89 0.85
C LYS A 155 -10.72 -22.71 -0.55
N LEU A 156 -10.16 -21.53 -0.85
CA LEU A 156 -9.48 -21.23 -2.11
C LEU A 156 -8.02 -21.71 -2.14
N GLY A 157 -7.55 -22.41 -1.11
CA GLY A 157 -6.15 -22.87 -1.03
C GLY A 157 -5.16 -21.80 -0.58
N MET A 158 -5.62 -20.60 -0.20
CA MET A 158 -4.78 -19.53 0.35
C MET A 158 -4.44 -19.82 1.81
N SER A 159 -3.64 -20.86 2.06
CA SER A 159 -3.40 -21.42 3.40
C SER A 159 -2.64 -20.49 4.35
N ARG A 160 -1.95 -19.47 3.81
CA ARG A 160 -1.08 -18.55 4.56
C ARG A 160 -1.67 -17.15 4.71
N THR A 161 -2.96 -16.98 4.41
CA THR A 161 -3.66 -15.68 4.45
C THR A 161 -4.62 -15.55 5.62
N THR A 162 -4.51 -14.51 6.43
CA THR A 162 -5.50 -14.19 7.48
C THR A 162 -5.98 -12.76 7.26
N PHE A 163 -7.29 -12.58 7.17
CA PHE A 163 -7.93 -11.27 7.12
C PHE A 163 -8.47 -10.87 8.49
N GLN A 164 -8.38 -9.59 8.82
CA GLN A 164 -8.85 -9.03 10.10
C GLN A 164 -9.79 -7.83 9.91
N ASN A 165 -10.04 -7.44 8.66
CA ASN A 165 -10.96 -6.38 8.27
C ASN A 165 -11.26 -6.47 6.78
N ALA A 166 -12.27 -5.73 6.32
CA ALA A 166 -12.71 -5.74 4.92
C ALA A 166 -11.85 -4.87 3.99
N ASN A 167 -11.00 -4.00 4.55
CA ASN A 167 -10.41 -2.89 3.81
C ASN A 167 -8.87 -2.96 3.68
N GLY A 168 -8.17 -3.70 4.53
CA GLY A 168 -6.71 -3.75 4.49
C GLY A 168 -6.01 -2.76 5.42
N LEU A 169 -6.73 -1.98 6.24
CA LEU A 169 -6.13 -1.12 7.27
C LEU A 169 -5.27 -1.97 8.22
N PRO A 170 -4.14 -1.46 8.75
CA PRO A 170 -3.15 -2.34 9.37
C PRO A 170 -3.68 -3.05 10.58
N ASN A 171 -3.50 -4.36 10.62
CA ASN A 171 -3.67 -5.21 11.78
C ASN A 171 -2.48 -6.17 11.78
N ASP A 172 -1.79 -6.34 12.89
CA ASP A 172 -0.62 -7.22 12.95
C ASP A 172 -0.96 -8.70 12.77
N ALA A 173 -2.22 -9.09 13.01
CA ALA A 173 -2.72 -10.43 12.73
C ALA A 173 -3.24 -10.59 11.28
N GLN A 174 -3.18 -9.55 10.44
CA GLN A 174 -3.59 -9.61 9.03
C GLN A 174 -2.38 -9.78 8.12
N MET A 175 -2.28 -10.95 7.50
CA MET A 175 -1.13 -11.35 6.69
C MET A 175 -1.59 -12.12 5.45
N THR A 176 -0.77 -12.10 4.41
CA THR A 176 -0.95 -12.88 3.17
C THR A 176 0.41 -13.25 2.58
N THR A 177 0.43 -13.82 1.39
CA THR A 177 1.64 -14.06 0.58
C THR A 177 1.39 -13.59 -0.87
N ALA A 178 2.45 -13.42 -1.65
CA ALA A 178 2.30 -13.08 -3.07
C ALA A 178 1.58 -14.20 -3.83
N ARG A 179 1.87 -15.47 -3.50
CA ARG A 179 1.21 -16.64 -4.06
C ARG A 179 -0.28 -16.67 -3.77
N ASP A 180 -0.68 -16.48 -2.52
CA ASP A 180 -2.09 -16.47 -2.13
C ASP A 180 -2.86 -15.35 -2.85
N MET A 181 -2.25 -14.16 -2.99
CA MET A 181 -2.85 -13.05 -3.74
C MET A 181 -2.96 -13.33 -5.24
N ALA A 182 -2.03 -14.09 -5.82
CA ALA A 182 -2.13 -14.56 -7.20
C ALA A 182 -3.28 -15.56 -7.37
N THR A 183 -3.41 -16.52 -6.44
CA THR A 183 -4.54 -17.46 -6.39
C THR A 183 -5.87 -16.73 -6.34
N LEU A 184 -5.99 -15.71 -5.48
CA LEU A 184 -7.21 -14.88 -5.41
C LEU A 184 -7.48 -14.11 -6.71
N GLY A 185 -6.44 -13.59 -7.35
CA GLY A 185 -6.56 -12.91 -8.64
C GLY A 185 -7.04 -13.83 -9.77
N ILE A 186 -6.57 -15.08 -9.79
CA ILE A 186 -7.03 -16.12 -10.71
C ILE A 186 -8.48 -16.50 -10.42
N ALA A 187 -8.80 -16.77 -9.15
CA ALA A 187 -10.15 -17.15 -8.72
C ALA A 187 -11.20 -16.07 -9.05
N LEU A 188 -10.88 -14.78 -8.87
CA LEU A 188 -11.77 -13.68 -9.26
C LEU A 188 -12.14 -13.70 -10.74
N ARG A 189 -11.18 -14.02 -11.62
CA ARG A 189 -11.39 -14.08 -13.07
C ARG A 189 -12.17 -15.31 -13.47
N GLU A 190 -11.80 -16.46 -12.91
CA GLU A 190 -12.37 -17.75 -13.30
C GLU A 190 -13.80 -17.94 -12.76
N HIS A 191 -14.06 -17.49 -11.52
CA HIS A 191 -15.34 -17.74 -10.86
C HIS A 191 -16.38 -16.66 -11.18
N PHE A 192 -15.93 -15.45 -11.50
CA PHE A 192 -16.79 -14.29 -11.71
C PHE A 192 -16.49 -13.51 -13.00
N PRO A 193 -16.34 -14.17 -14.17
CA PRO A 193 -16.01 -13.49 -15.43
C PRO A 193 -17.00 -12.36 -15.79
N GLN A 194 -18.28 -12.51 -15.45
CA GLN A 194 -19.36 -11.54 -15.63
C GLN A 194 -19.17 -10.24 -14.83
N TYR A 195 -18.51 -10.31 -13.67
CA TYR A 195 -18.22 -9.16 -12.81
C TYR A 195 -16.77 -8.67 -12.94
N TYR A 196 -15.87 -9.49 -13.47
CA TYR A 196 -14.45 -9.15 -13.56
C TYR A 196 -14.17 -7.86 -14.33
N LYS A 197 -15.02 -7.52 -15.32
CA LYS A 197 -14.94 -6.28 -16.10
C LYS A 197 -14.85 -5.01 -15.25
N TYR A 198 -15.38 -4.99 -14.02
CA TYR A 198 -15.27 -3.84 -13.12
C TYR A 198 -13.82 -3.48 -12.76
N PHE A 199 -12.89 -4.44 -12.75
CA PHE A 199 -11.48 -4.15 -12.46
C PHE A 199 -10.79 -3.32 -13.55
N SER A 200 -11.36 -3.29 -14.76
CA SER A 200 -10.88 -2.49 -15.89
C SER A 200 -11.42 -1.05 -15.92
N THR A 201 -12.35 -0.71 -15.01
CA THR A 201 -12.95 0.63 -14.92
C THR A 201 -11.89 1.70 -14.66
N ARG A 202 -11.71 2.63 -15.60
CA ARG A 202 -10.72 3.72 -15.49
C ARG A 202 -11.17 4.84 -14.55
N SER A 203 -12.47 5.13 -14.54
CA SER A 203 -13.07 6.15 -13.70
C SER A 203 -14.54 5.85 -13.44
N PHE A 204 -15.05 6.40 -12.35
CA PHE A 204 -16.43 6.26 -11.90
C PHE A 204 -16.97 7.64 -11.51
N ASN A 205 -18.18 8.00 -11.95
CA ASN A 205 -18.87 9.18 -11.43
C ASN A 205 -19.68 8.76 -10.20
N PHE A 206 -19.25 9.18 -9.03
CA PHE A 206 -19.95 8.97 -7.78
C PHE A 206 -20.59 10.28 -7.33
N ARG A 207 -21.91 10.39 -7.46
CA ARG A 207 -22.71 11.52 -6.93
C ARG A 207 -22.16 12.90 -7.34
N GLY A 208 -21.79 13.05 -8.61
CA GLY A 208 -21.23 14.28 -9.17
C GLY A 208 -19.71 14.38 -9.11
N GLN A 209 -19.02 13.47 -8.42
CA GLN A 209 -17.56 13.44 -8.36
C GLN A 209 -16.99 12.37 -9.30
N THR A 210 -16.12 12.77 -10.23
CA THR A 210 -15.35 11.81 -11.02
C THR A 210 -14.18 11.27 -10.21
N ILE A 211 -14.14 9.96 -10.04
CA ILE A 211 -13.15 9.21 -9.28
C ILE A 211 -12.30 8.39 -10.26
N GLY A 212 -10.99 8.63 -10.30
CA GLY A 212 -10.06 7.83 -11.10
C GLY A 212 -9.62 6.54 -10.42
N ASN A 213 -9.21 5.55 -11.23
CA ASN A 213 -8.62 4.30 -10.76
C ASN A 213 -7.14 4.49 -10.39
N HIS A 214 -6.70 3.82 -9.32
CA HIS A 214 -5.31 3.79 -8.86
C HIS A 214 -4.39 2.88 -9.69
N ASN A 215 -4.95 1.97 -10.50
CA ASN A 215 -4.17 1.05 -11.33
C ASN A 215 -3.68 1.77 -12.60
N ARG A 216 -2.46 2.31 -12.52
CA ARG A 216 -1.79 3.04 -13.61
C ARG A 216 -1.36 2.15 -14.79
N LEU A 217 -1.45 0.82 -14.65
CA LEU A 217 -1.17 -0.09 -15.76
C LEU A 217 -2.32 -0.19 -16.75
N LEU A 218 -3.55 0.13 -16.34
CA LEU A 218 -4.70 0.19 -17.25
C LEU A 218 -4.43 1.21 -18.36
N GLY A 219 -4.33 0.75 -19.61
CA GLY A 219 -4.02 1.58 -20.79
C GLY A 219 -2.57 2.00 -20.95
N ARG A 220 -1.70 1.72 -19.98
CA ARG A 220 -0.25 1.83 -20.14
C ARG A 220 0.34 0.54 -20.71
N VAL A 221 -0.16 -0.61 -20.23
CA VAL A 221 0.26 -1.94 -20.68
C VAL A 221 -0.92 -2.59 -21.39
N GLU A 222 -0.73 -2.92 -22.67
CA GLU A 222 -1.74 -3.56 -23.50
C GLU A 222 -2.14 -4.92 -22.93
N GLY A 223 -3.45 -5.13 -22.82
CA GLY A 223 -4.06 -6.37 -22.29
C GLY A 223 -4.29 -6.36 -20.78
N VAL A 224 -3.82 -5.36 -20.03
CA VAL A 224 -4.12 -5.27 -18.59
C VAL A 224 -5.60 -5.01 -18.37
N ASP A 225 -6.25 -5.91 -17.63
CA ASP A 225 -7.68 -5.87 -17.29
C ASP A 225 -7.95 -5.82 -15.78
N GLY A 226 -6.90 -5.77 -14.95
CA GLY A 226 -7.01 -5.69 -13.49
C GLY A 226 -5.65 -5.68 -12.77
N ILE A 227 -5.58 -5.93 -11.46
CA ILE A 227 -6.72 -6.10 -10.54
C ILE A 227 -6.70 -5.01 -9.49
N LYS A 228 -5.65 -4.95 -8.64
CA LYS A 228 -5.70 -4.10 -7.45
C LYS A 228 -4.35 -3.65 -6.93
N THR A 229 -4.28 -2.37 -6.56
CA THR A 229 -3.16 -1.75 -5.82
C THR A 229 -3.37 -1.80 -4.30
N GLY A 230 -2.28 -1.74 -3.53
CA GLY A 230 -2.32 -1.54 -2.08
C GLY A 230 -1.07 -0.84 -1.55
N PHE A 231 -1.23 -0.07 -0.46
CA PHE A 231 -0.13 0.56 0.25
C PHE A 231 -0.50 0.72 1.72
N ILE A 232 0.46 0.42 2.61
CA ILE A 232 0.64 0.91 3.97
C ILE A 232 2.15 1.00 4.22
N ASN A 233 2.58 1.80 5.18
CA ASN A 233 3.97 1.95 5.60
C ASN A 233 4.63 0.61 5.94
N LYS A 234 3.90 -0.31 6.61
CA LYS A 234 4.43 -1.64 6.94
C LYS A 234 4.59 -2.56 5.72
N SER A 235 3.86 -2.35 4.63
CA SER A 235 3.87 -3.21 3.44
C SER A 235 4.70 -2.68 2.28
N GLY A 236 4.92 -1.36 2.20
CA GLY A 236 5.32 -0.73 0.93
C GLY A 236 4.19 -0.78 -0.11
N PHE A 237 4.54 -0.56 -1.38
CA PHE A 237 3.61 -0.53 -2.50
C PHE A 237 3.40 -1.92 -3.10
N ASN A 238 2.14 -2.34 -3.22
CA ASN A 238 1.73 -3.69 -3.65
C ASN A 238 0.79 -3.62 -4.87
N LEU A 239 0.88 -4.56 -5.81
CA LEU A 239 0.00 -4.68 -6.97
C LEU A 239 -0.22 -6.14 -7.33
N VAL A 240 -1.48 -6.48 -7.62
CA VAL A 240 -1.87 -7.66 -8.38
C VAL A 240 -2.37 -7.20 -9.74
N THR A 241 -1.80 -7.74 -10.81
CA THR A 241 -2.15 -7.42 -12.20
C THR A 241 -2.59 -8.68 -12.93
N SER A 242 -3.65 -8.55 -13.73
CA SER A 242 -4.06 -9.54 -14.71
C SER A 242 -3.87 -8.97 -16.11
N VAL A 243 -3.52 -9.84 -17.05
CA VAL A 243 -3.31 -9.51 -18.45
C VAL A 243 -3.95 -10.58 -19.32
N VAL A 244 -4.69 -10.15 -20.34
CA VAL A 244 -5.22 -10.99 -21.42
C VAL A 244 -4.79 -10.41 -22.75
N ARG A 245 -4.13 -11.22 -23.59
CA ARG A 245 -3.74 -10.85 -24.96
C ARG A 245 -3.92 -12.03 -25.90
N GLY A 246 -4.96 -11.97 -26.73
CA GLY A 246 -5.42 -13.15 -27.48
C GLY A 246 -5.71 -14.30 -26.51
N ASP A 247 -5.13 -15.47 -26.77
CA ASP A 247 -5.32 -16.65 -25.92
C ASP A 247 -4.36 -16.71 -24.71
N ARG A 248 -3.49 -15.71 -24.54
CA ARG A 248 -2.50 -15.66 -23.45
C ARG A 248 -3.07 -14.95 -22.24
N LYS A 249 -3.00 -15.59 -21.07
CA LYS A 249 -3.46 -15.03 -19.80
C LYS A 249 -2.35 -15.08 -18.76
N LEU A 250 -2.15 -13.98 -18.03
CA LEU A 250 -1.12 -13.85 -17.00
C LEU A 250 -1.72 -13.25 -15.72
N VAL A 251 -1.26 -13.72 -14.56
CA VAL A 251 -1.43 -13.01 -13.28
C VAL A 251 -0.05 -12.77 -12.67
N ALA A 252 0.23 -11.53 -12.33
CA ALA A 252 1.48 -11.13 -11.71
C ALA A 252 1.21 -10.37 -10.41
N VAL A 253 2.04 -10.61 -9.39
CA VAL A 253 1.96 -9.97 -8.08
C VAL A 253 3.31 -9.40 -7.71
N VAL A 254 3.32 -8.18 -7.21
CA VAL A 254 4.49 -7.49 -6.64
C VAL A 254 4.07 -6.88 -5.32
N MET A 255 4.78 -7.18 -4.23
CA MET A 255 4.58 -6.57 -2.91
C MET A 255 5.90 -6.00 -2.42
N GLY A 256 5.85 -4.97 -1.55
CA GLY A 256 7.06 -4.39 -0.98
C GLY A 256 7.80 -3.38 -1.88
N GLY A 257 7.13 -2.82 -2.88
CA GLY A 257 7.71 -1.76 -3.71
C GLY A 257 8.05 -0.52 -2.89
N ARG A 258 9.16 0.16 -3.23
CA ARG A 258 9.61 1.38 -2.53
C ARG A 258 8.75 2.60 -2.84
N THR A 259 8.34 2.74 -4.10
CA THR A 259 7.45 3.81 -4.59
C THR A 259 6.36 3.22 -5.49
N ALA A 260 5.26 3.94 -5.70
CA ALA A 260 4.24 3.53 -6.67
C ALA A 260 4.81 3.39 -8.08
N ARG A 261 5.66 4.34 -8.51
CA ARG A 261 6.28 4.33 -9.85
C ARG A 261 7.19 3.12 -10.04
N SER A 262 8.15 2.91 -9.14
CA SER A 262 9.08 1.76 -9.23
C SER A 262 8.34 0.43 -9.19
N ARG A 263 7.22 0.35 -8.46
CA ARG A 263 6.36 -0.84 -8.39
C ARG A 263 5.63 -1.08 -9.72
N ASP A 264 5.10 -0.03 -10.34
CA ASP A 264 4.42 -0.10 -11.64
C ASP A 264 5.39 -0.48 -12.75
N ASP A 265 6.58 0.11 -12.76
CA ASP A 265 7.62 -0.18 -13.76
C ASP A 265 8.09 -1.64 -13.65
N HIS A 266 8.39 -2.09 -12.43
CA HIS A 266 8.74 -3.48 -12.17
C HIS A 266 7.64 -4.47 -12.58
N MET A 267 6.37 -4.12 -12.34
CA MET A 267 5.25 -4.96 -12.79
C MET A 267 5.15 -5.01 -14.32
N ALA A 268 5.33 -3.87 -15.00
CA ALA A 268 5.32 -3.81 -16.45
C ALA A 268 6.46 -4.65 -17.06
N ASP A 269 7.65 -4.63 -16.45
CA ASP A 269 8.79 -5.46 -16.87
C ASP A 269 8.50 -6.96 -16.72
N LEU A 270 7.94 -7.38 -15.58
CA LEU A 270 7.50 -8.77 -15.39
C LEU A 270 6.46 -9.19 -16.44
N VAL A 271 5.46 -8.35 -16.71
CA VAL A 271 4.45 -8.64 -17.74
C VAL A 271 5.10 -8.77 -19.11
N LYS A 272 5.96 -7.81 -19.50
CA LYS A 272 6.66 -7.82 -20.79
C LYS A 272 7.51 -9.08 -20.96
N GLN A 273 8.22 -9.49 -19.91
CA GLN A 273 9.12 -10.64 -19.95
C GLN A 273 8.38 -11.98 -20.00
N TYR A 274 7.30 -12.14 -19.23
CA TYR A 274 6.69 -13.45 -19.01
C TYR A 274 5.38 -13.69 -19.77
N LEU A 275 4.67 -12.66 -20.25
CA LEU A 275 3.47 -12.84 -21.07
C LEU A 275 3.73 -13.67 -22.36
N PRO A 276 4.85 -13.49 -23.09
CA PRO A 276 5.15 -14.34 -24.25
C PRO A 276 5.40 -15.82 -23.91
N GLN A 277 5.68 -16.14 -22.64
CA GLN A 277 6.00 -17.49 -22.17
C GLN A 277 4.79 -18.27 -21.66
N THR A 278 3.61 -17.65 -21.55
CA THR A 278 2.37 -18.35 -21.15
C THR A 278 1.98 -19.41 -22.18
N SER A 279 1.12 -20.35 -21.82
CA SER A 279 0.45 -21.17 -22.82
C SER A 279 -0.60 -20.34 -23.57
N THR A 280 -0.95 -20.82 -24.76
CA THR A 280 -2.12 -20.36 -25.53
C THR A 280 -3.30 -21.33 -25.43
N ARG A 281 -3.04 -22.56 -24.95
CA ARG A 281 -4.10 -23.54 -24.66
C ARG A 281 -4.43 -23.48 -23.17
N ALA A 282 -5.71 -23.27 -22.87
CA ALA A 282 -6.23 -23.42 -21.52
C ALA A 282 -6.29 -24.90 -21.14
N SER A 283 -5.97 -25.24 -19.88
CA SER A 283 -6.42 -26.51 -19.33
C SER A 283 -7.94 -26.48 -19.21
N THR A 284 -8.62 -27.59 -19.50
CA THR A 284 -10.07 -27.71 -19.34
C THR A 284 -10.50 -27.66 -17.87
N ALA A 285 -9.58 -27.93 -16.94
CA ALA A 285 -9.79 -27.74 -15.51
C ALA A 285 -9.52 -26.29 -15.10
N LEU A 286 -10.42 -25.73 -14.27
CA LEU A 286 -10.17 -24.48 -13.56
C LEU A 286 -8.92 -24.59 -12.69
N ILE A 287 -8.13 -23.52 -12.63
CA ILE A 287 -6.97 -23.46 -11.75
C ILE A 287 -7.42 -23.27 -10.30
N ALA A 288 -8.54 -22.56 -10.10
CA ALA A 288 -9.21 -22.41 -8.82
C ALA A 288 -10.55 -23.17 -8.81
N ALA A 289 -10.72 -24.08 -7.85
CA ALA A 289 -12.01 -24.77 -7.69
C ALA A 289 -13.05 -23.82 -7.11
N TYR A 290 -14.23 -23.77 -7.73
CA TYR A 290 -15.36 -22.97 -7.26
C TYR A 290 -16.57 -23.84 -6.94
N ASN A 291 -17.02 -23.77 -5.69
CA ASN A 291 -18.36 -24.19 -5.31
C ASN A 291 -19.07 -22.97 -4.73
N PRO A 292 -20.12 -22.44 -5.40
CA PRO A 292 -20.87 -21.33 -4.86
C PRO A 292 -21.39 -21.69 -3.47
N SER A 293 -21.32 -20.75 -2.54
CA SER A 293 -21.94 -20.94 -1.23
C SER A 293 -23.44 -21.20 -1.46
N ALA A 294 -24.02 -22.23 -0.82
CA ALA A 294 -25.45 -22.53 -0.94
C ALA A 294 -26.29 -21.26 -0.74
N ARG A 295 -27.46 -21.16 -1.41
CA ARG A 295 -28.42 -20.06 -1.21
C ARG A 295 -28.74 -19.96 0.28
N GLY A 296 -28.01 -19.09 0.98
CA GLY A 296 -28.37 -18.65 2.31
C GLY A 296 -29.62 -17.77 2.23
N PRO A 297 -30.23 -17.43 3.37
CA PRO A 297 -31.28 -16.43 3.38
C PRO A 297 -30.78 -15.17 2.64
N ALA A 298 -31.69 -14.51 1.91
CA ALA A 298 -31.40 -13.21 1.31
C ALA A 298 -30.76 -12.31 2.39
N VAL A 299 -29.74 -11.54 2.02
CA VAL A 299 -29.13 -10.61 2.96
C VAL A 299 -30.18 -9.54 3.23
N THR A 300 -30.94 -9.70 4.31
CA THR A 300 -32.00 -8.77 4.67
C THR A 300 -31.34 -7.42 4.92
N ALA A 301 -31.74 -6.40 4.15
CA ALA A 301 -31.41 -5.04 4.48
C ALA A 301 -31.92 -4.82 5.90
N HIS A 302 -31.01 -4.63 6.87
CA HIS A 302 -31.37 -4.42 8.28
C HIS A 302 -32.07 -3.05 8.43
N THR A 303 -33.34 -3.00 8.06
CA THR A 303 -34.33 -2.03 8.53
C THR A 303 -35.11 -2.69 9.65
N GLU A 304 -34.45 -2.96 10.78
CA GLU A 304 -35.18 -3.27 12.01
C GLU A 304 -34.70 -2.37 13.15
N THR A 305 -35.72 -1.78 13.76
CA THR A 305 -35.79 -1.01 14.98
C THR A 305 -34.92 -1.64 16.07
N VAL A 306 -34.08 -0.82 16.72
CA VAL A 306 -33.27 -1.25 17.85
C VAL A 306 -34.22 -1.58 19.01
N ALA A 307 -34.64 -2.83 19.14
CA ALA A 307 -35.16 -3.34 20.40
C ALA A 307 -33.97 -3.41 21.38
N GLN A 308 -34.08 -2.70 22.50
CA GLN A 308 -33.08 -2.70 23.56
C GLN A 308 -32.97 -4.12 24.15
N ALA A 309 -31.98 -4.88 23.70
CA ALA A 309 -31.54 -6.07 24.39
C ALA A 309 -30.69 -5.63 25.60
N VAL A 310 -31.18 -5.94 26.80
CA VAL A 310 -30.42 -5.78 28.05
C VAL A 310 -29.17 -6.67 27.97
N LEU A 311 -27.99 -6.05 27.95
CA LEU A 311 -26.70 -6.74 27.92
C LEU A 311 -26.36 -7.29 29.33
N PRO A 312 -25.78 -8.50 29.43
CA PRO A 312 -25.32 -9.06 30.70
C PRO A 312 -24.12 -8.27 31.26
N SER A 313 -24.16 -7.98 32.57
CA SER A 313 -23.28 -7.03 33.27
C SER A 313 -21.84 -7.50 33.53
N ALA A 314 -21.45 -8.71 33.13
CA ALA A 314 -20.07 -9.15 33.27
C ALA A 314 -19.74 -10.32 32.33
N VAL A 315 -18.91 -10.04 31.32
CA VAL A 315 -18.15 -11.07 30.60
C VAL A 315 -16.67 -10.70 30.77
N PRO A 316 -15.79 -11.64 31.19
CA PRO A 316 -14.36 -11.38 31.30
C PRO A 316 -13.76 -11.01 29.94
N VAL A 317 -13.25 -9.79 29.81
CA VAL A 317 -12.60 -9.29 28.60
C VAL A 317 -11.13 -9.77 28.56
N PRO A 318 -10.67 -10.45 27.49
CA PRO A 318 -9.26 -10.78 27.33
C PRO A 318 -8.41 -9.49 27.20
N THR A 319 -7.41 -9.35 28.05
CA THR A 319 -6.47 -8.23 28.07
C THR A 319 -5.43 -8.35 26.93
N ARG A 320 -5.81 -7.98 25.71
CA ARG A 320 -4.84 -7.58 24.66
C ARG A 320 -4.85 -6.06 24.54
N ARG A 321 -3.69 -5.43 24.68
CA ARG A 321 -3.50 -3.97 24.53
C ARG A 321 -4.13 -3.49 23.22
N THR A 322 -5.26 -2.78 23.33
CA THR A 322 -6.03 -2.25 22.21
C THR A 322 -5.45 -0.91 21.77
N SER A 323 -4.52 -0.92 20.83
CA SER A 323 -4.26 0.30 20.05
C SER A 323 -5.57 0.68 19.34
N ASN A 324 -6.05 1.92 19.52
CA ASN A 324 -7.27 2.37 18.86
C ASN A 324 -7.07 2.37 17.32
N ILE A 325 -8.16 2.31 16.54
CA ILE A 325 -8.08 2.28 15.06
C ILE A 325 -7.27 3.46 14.50
N ASN A 326 -7.38 4.63 15.13
CA ASN A 326 -6.67 5.84 14.73
C ASN A 326 -5.15 5.71 14.93
N GLN A 327 -4.72 5.04 16.00
CA GLN A 327 -3.32 4.74 16.30
C GLN A 327 -2.75 3.76 15.29
N ARG A 328 -3.48 2.68 14.98
CA ARG A 328 -3.09 1.72 13.92
C ARG A 328 -3.01 2.37 12.54
N VAL A 329 -3.82 3.39 12.29
CA VAL A 329 -3.85 4.17 11.05
C VAL A 329 -2.71 5.18 10.99
N ALA A 330 -2.38 5.82 12.11
CA ALA A 330 -1.19 6.65 12.22
C ALA A 330 0.08 5.80 12.01
N GLU A 331 0.12 4.56 12.52
CA GLU A 331 1.17 3.59 12.21
C GLU A 331 1.15 3.16 10.72
N ALA A 332 -0.05 3.06 10.13
CA ALA A 332 -0.25 2.65 8.74
C ALA A 332 0.32 3.62 7.71
N TYR A 333 0.11 4.91 7.96
CA TYR A 333 0.22 5.93 6.92
C TYR A 333 0.95 7.17 7.41
N GLY A 334 1.43 7.17 8.65
CA GLY A 334 1.94 8.34 9.34
C GLY A 334 0.81 9.27 9.80
N SER A 335 1.19 10.37 10.44
CA SER A 335 0.27 11.45 10.84
C SER A 335 -0.34 12.22 9.65
N ASN A 336 0.17 12.01 8.42
CA ASN A 336 -0.33 12.60 7.18
C ASN A 336 -0.83 11.54 6.18
N ALA A 337 -1.75 10.68 6.64
CA ALA A 337 -2.31 9.59 5.84
C ALA A 337 -2.94 10.04 4.50
N THR A 338 -3.45 11.27 4.46
CA THR A 338 -4.02 11.91 3.27
C THR A 338 -2.93 12.27 2.25
N GLY A 339 -1.77 12.78 2.69
CA GLY A 339 -0.63 13.13 1.83
C GLY A 339 0.01 11.91 1.15
N ALA A 340 0.24 10.82 1.90
CA ALA A 340 0.78 9.57 1.35
C ALA A 340 -0.14 8.96 0.26
N MET A 341 -1.46 9.17 0.36
CA MET A 341 -2.44 8.74 -0.64
C MET A 341 -2.53 9.69 -1.83
N ASN A 342 -2.33 10.99 -1.63
CA ASN A 342 -2.26 11.98 -2.71
C ASN A 342 -1.00 11.80 -3.57
N ALA A 343 0.07 11.17 -3.06
CA ALA A 343 1.24 10.75 -3.84
C ALA A 343 0.96 9.57 -4.80
N ILE A 344 -0.17 8.86 -4.63
CA ILE A 344 -0.70 7.87 -5.59
C ILE A 344 -1.56 8.58 -6.67
N THR A 345 -1.40 9.91 -6.82
CA THR A 345 -2.23 10.83 -7.62
C THR A 345 -2.86 10.21 -8.86
N ALA A 346 -4.17 10.48 -9.00
CA ALA A 346 -5.00 10.10 -10.14
C ALA A 346 -4.35 10.56 -11.46
N PRO A 347 -4.53 9.80 -12.57
CA PRO A 347 -4.01 10.22 -13.86
C PRO A 347 -4.56 11.61 -14.19
N GLU A 348 -3.66 12.55 -14.48
CA GLU A 348 -4.04 13.79 -15.14
C GLU A 348 -4.67 13.43 -16.49
N ARG A 349 -5.74 14.15 -16.85
CA ARG A 349 -6.31 14.05 -18.19
C ARG A 349 -5.19 14.45 -19.15
N ARG A 350 -4.63 13.49 -19.91
CA ARG A 350 -3.91 13.85 -21.13
C ARG A 350 -4.88 14.67 -21.98
N SER A 351 -4.45 15.87 -22.37
CA SER A 351 -5.14 16.64 -23.40
C SER A 351 -5.38 15.72 -24.59
N VAL A 352 -6.61 15.67 -25.07
CA VAL A 352 -6.96 14.96 -26.30
C VAL A 352 -6.14 15.61 -27.40
N VAL A 353 -5.05 14.94 -27.81
CA VAL A 353 -4.36 15.29 -29.04
C VAL A 353 -5.32 14.91 -30.15
N GLY A 354 -5.90 15.92 -30.78
CA GLY A 354 -7.03 15.81 -31.70
C GLY A 354 -6.70 15.02 -32.96
N ARG A 355 -7.76 14.66 -33.69
CA ARG A 355 -7.72 13.87 -34.94
C ARG A 355 -6.82 14.50 -36.01
N ASP A 356 -6.54 15.79 -35.92
CA ASP A 356 -5.74 16.53 -36.90
C ASP A 356 -4.24 16.19 -36.78
N ALA A 357 -3.72 15.96 -35.57
CA ALA A 357 -2.34 15.53 -35.37
C ALA A 357 -2.07 14.08 -35.82
N ILE A 358 -3.10 13.23 -35.82
CA ILE A 358 -3.03 11.87 -36.35
C ILE A 358 -3.07 11.89 -37.89
N ARG A 359 -3.86 12.81 -38.48
CA ARG A 359 -3.89 13.01 -39.94
C ARG A 359 -2.55 13.53 -40.46
N GLU A 360 -1.97 14.52 -39.78
CA GLU A 360 -0.68 15.10 -40.16
C GLU A 360 0.48 14.09 -40.04
N ALA A 361 0.44 13.21 -39.03
CA ALA A 361 1.42 12.13 -38.86
C ALA A 361 1.25 10.96 -39.87
N LEU A 362 0.04 10.71 -40.37
CA LEU A 362 -0.22 9.70 -41.40
C LEU A 362 0.15 10.22 -42.80
N GLU A 363 -0.15 11.49 -43.09
CA GLU A 363 0.21 12.13 -44.38
C GLU A 363 1.73 12.35 -44.53
N ALA A 364 2.45 12.51 -43.41
CA ALA A 364 3.92 12.59 -43.41
C ALA A 364 4.63 11.24 -43.64
N ASN A 365 3.97 10.11 -43.37
CA ASN A 365 4.56 8.78 -43.49
C ASN A 365 4.38 8.15 -44.90
N ASP A 366 3.43 8.64 -45.69
CA ASP A 366 3.16 8.15 -47.06
C ASP A 366 3.96 8.88 -48.15
N ARG A 367 4.88 9.78 -47.78
CA ARG A 367 5.72 10.54 -48.72
C ARG A 367 7.22 10.51 -48.39
N ALA A 368 7.81 9.33 -48.19
CA ALA A 368 9.23 9.11 -48.48
C ALA A 368 9.65 7.64 -48.29
N ALA A 369 9.60 6.87 -49.36
CA ALA A 369 10.65 5.90 -49.64
C ALA A 369 11.00 6.06 -51.13
N PRO A 370 12.30 6.20 -51.46
CA PRO A 370 12.98 4.99 -51.90
C PRO A 370 14.48 4.89 -51.53
N ASN A 371 14.92 3.63 -51.57
CA ASN A 371 16.24 3.09 -51.91
C ASN A 371 17.42 3.26 -50.93
N VAL A 372 17.77 2.12 -50.32
CA VAL A 372 19.05 1.85 -49.68
C VAL A 372 19.99 1.21 -50.71
N ALA A 373 20.90 2.00 -51.29
CA ALA A 373 22.17 1.53 -51.84
C ALA A 373 23.12 2.73 -52.10
N THR A 374 24.38 2.55 -51.70
CA THR A 374 25.58 3.39 -51.98
C THR A 374 25.73 4.70 -51.22
N ALA A 375 26.63 4.73 -50.22
CA ALA A 375 27.88 5.49 -50.28
C ALA A 375 28.71 5.33 -48.99
N LEU A 376 29.89 4.71 -49.12
CA LEU A 376 31.02 4.91 -48.22
C LEU A 376 31.58 6.33 -48.43
N ALA A 377 31.98 7.02 -47.35
CA ALA A 377 33.34 7.56 -47.16
C ALA A 377 33.44 8.61 -46.02
N ALA A 378 34.52 8.48 -45.23
CA ALA A 378 35.32 9.51 -44.54
C ALA A 378 34.86 10.11 -43.18
N ALA A 379 35.32 9.46 -42.09
CA ALA A 379 36.25 9.92 -41.01
C ALA A 379 36.05 11.26 -40.24
N PRO A 380 36.69 11.50 -39.05
CA PRO A 380 37.24 10.60 -38.01
C PRO A 380 36.81 10.97 -36.56
N VAL A 381 37.07 10.05 -35.62
CA VAL A 381 36.91 10.23 -34.16
C VAL A 381 38.29 10.52 -33.53
N PRO A 382 38.42 11.47 -32.58
CA PRO A 382 39.58 11.51 -31.69
C PRO A 382 39.32 10.74 -30.39
N ARG A 383 40.26 9.85 -30.07
CA ARG A 383 40.50 9.31 -28.72
C ARG A 383 41.22 10.35 -27.86
N ALA A 384 40.88 10.44 -26.58
CA ALA A 384 41.75 11.05 -25.58
C ALA A 384 41.79 10.21 -24.30
N SER A 385 43.01 10.10 -23.79
CA SER A 385 43.50 9.17 -22.78
C SER A 385 43.33 9.68 -21.35
N ILE A 386 43.38 8.74 -20.41
CA ILE A 386 43.34 8.91 -18.95
C ILE A 386 44.62 9.59 -18.43
N PRO A 387 44.53 10.51 -17.45
CA PRO A 387 45.59 10.72 -16.48
C PRO A 387 45.23 10.14 -15.10
N ASN A 388 46.19 9.40 -14.55
CA ASN A 388 46.21 8.90 -13.18
C ASN A 388 46.65 10.04 -12.24
N VAL A 389 45.89 10.34 -11.17
CA VAL A 389 46.42 11.06 -10.01
C VAL A 389 45.89 10.38 -8.74
N ILE A 390 46.82 9.72 -8.05
CA ILE A 390 46.73 9.35 -6.64
C ILE A 390 47.05 10.62 -5.86
N THR A 391 46.13 11.10 -4.99
CA THR A 391 46.46 11.55 -3.63
C THR A 391 45.22 11.97 -2.84
N GLN A 392 45.17 11.43 -1.61
CA GLN A 392 44.58 11.96 -0.38
C GLN A 392 43.05 11.92 -0.20
N ALA A 393 42.66 10.97 0.66
CA ALA A 393 41.47 11.03 1.47
C ALA A 393 41.40 12.37 2.22
N SER A 394 40.42 13.20 1.88
CA SER A 394 39.98 14.28 2.75
C SER A 394 38.76 13.81 3.54
N ALA A 395 38.90 13.97 4.85
CA ALA A 395 37.95 13.61 5.88
C ALA A 395 36.52 14.07 5.56
N ALA A 396 35.57 13.20 5.88
CA ALA A 396 34.17 13.57 6.01
C ALA A 396 34.03 14.78 6.93
N THR A 397 33.46 15.85 6.42
CA THR A 397 33.01 16.98 7.24
C THR A 397 31.99 16.45 8.25
N PRO A 398 32.17 16.65 9.56
CA PRO A 398 31.15 16.30 10.53
C PRO A 398 29.90 17.11 10.23
N MET A 399 28.74 16.45 10.19
CA MET A 399 27.46 17.15 10.28
C MET A 399 27.46 18.03 11.53
N PRO A 400 26.96 19.28 11.46
CA PRO A 400 26.91 20.13 12.63
C PRO A 400 25.96 19.51 13.66
N THR A 401 26.51 19.23 14.83
CA THR A 401 25.78 18.97 16.07
C THR A 401 24.79 20.09 16.33
N ALA A 402 23.56 19.70 16.71
CA ALA A 402 22.43 20.57 17.01
C ALA A 402 22.80 21.83 17.81
N GLY A 403 22.93 22.95 17.11
CA GLY A 403 22.85 24.29 17.68
C GLY A 403 21.39 24.71 17.69
N ARG A 404 20.86 25.03 18.86
CA ARG A 404 19.53 25.63 19.04
C ARG A 404 19.58 27.05 18.48
N GLU A 405 19.37 27.20 17.18
CA GLU A 405 19.22 28.51 16.56
C GLU A 405 17.93 29.14 17.11
N VAL A 406 18.07 30.23 17.87
CA VAL A 406 16.94 30.96 18.43
C VAL A 406 16.29 31.71 17.28
N VAL A 407 15.28 31.08 16.69
CA VAL A 407 14.48 31.69 15.64
C VAL A 407 13.66 32.81 16.28
N SER A 408 14.05 34.07 16.08
CA SER A 408 13.25 35.23 16.51
C SER A 408 12.22 35.61 15.43
N GLY A 409 11.01 36.00 15.83
CA GLY A 409 9.97 36.48 14.91
C GLY A 409 8.79 35.53 14.79
N TRP A 410 8.09 35.53 13.65
CA TRP A 410 6.98 34.60 13.43
C TRP A 410 7.44 33.34 12.69
N VAL A 411 6.88 32.20 13.08
CA VAL A 411 7.06 30.92 12.41
C VAL A 411 5.72 30.33 12.02
N VAL A 412 5.69 29.54 10.95
CA VAL A 412 4.53 28.74 10.61
C VAL A 412 4.87 27.27 10.78
N GLN A 413 3.99 26.53 11.44
CA GLN A 413 4.12 25.08 11.57
C GLN A 413 3.12 24.37 10.68
N ILE A 414 3.61 23.42 9.89
CA ILE A 414 2.79 22.72 8.90
C ILE A 414 2.60 21.23 9.21
N ALA A 415 3.49 20.63 10.01
CA ALA A 415 3.36 19.24 10.46
C ALA A 415 4.13 18.96 11.76
N ALA A 416 3.84 17.82 12.38
CA ALA A 416 4.69 17.19 13.37
C ALA A 416 4.78 15.69 13.06
N THR A 417 6.00 15.18 12.90
CA THR A 417 6.27 13.81 12.45
C THR A 417 7.11 13.06 13.49
N PRO A 418 7.02 11.72 13.57
CA PRO A 418 7.88 10.94 14.47
C PRO A 418 9.36 10.85 14.03
N ALA A 419 9.67 11.24 12.79
CA ALA A 419 11.00 11.18 12.21
C ALA A 419 11.38 12.52 11.57
N GLU A 420 12.62 12.96 11.79
CA GLU A 420 13.15 14.24 11.32
C GLU A 420 13.23 14.33 9.81
N ALA A 421 13.70 13.27 9.14
CA ALA A 421 13.78 13.21 7.68
C ALA A 421 12.41 13.46 7.02
N THR A 422 11.33 12.89 7.59
CA THR A 422 9.97 13.10 7.09
C THR A 422 9.49 14.55 7.29
N ALA A 423 9.94 15.23 8.35
CA ALA A 423 9.64 16.65 8.53
C ALA A 423 10.33 17.49 7.44
N TYR A 424 11.58 17.18 7.10
CA TYR A 424 12.31 17.83 5.99
C TYR A 424 11.67 17.56 4.62
N ASP A 425 11.22 16.34 4.34
CA ASP A 425 10.52 16.02 3.09
C ASP A 425 9.24 16.86 2.93
N ILE A 426 8.45 16.98 4.00
CA ILE A 426 7.23 17.80 4.01
C ILE A 426 7.56 19.28 3.78
N LEU A 427 8.64 19.80 4.37
CA LEU A 427 9.09 21.18 4.17
C LEU A 427 9.56 21.42 2.74
N SER A 428 10.35 20.52 2.17
CA SER A 428 10.80 20.64 0.78
C SER A 428 9.64 20.66 -0.20
N GLU A 429 8.68 19.74 -0.06
CA GLU A 429 7.49 19.69 -0.92
C GLU A 429 6.61 20.95 -0.74
N ALA A 430 6.38 21.37 0.51
CA ALA A 430 5.58 22.55 0.81
C ALA A 430 6.19 23.82 0.22
N LYS A 431 7.52 23.98 0.28
CA LYS A 431 8.24 25.12 -0.30
C LYS A 431 8.11 25.15 -1.83
N GLN A 432 8.26 23.98 -2.49
CA GLN A 432 8.07 23.88 -3.93
C GLN A 432 6.64 24.21 -4.39
N ARG A 433 5.63 23.78 -3.62
CA ARG A 433 4.22 23.92 -4.00
C ARG A 433 3.59 25.26 -3.64
N ALA A 434 4.06 25.90 -2.57
CA ALA A 434 3.64 27.25 -2.20
C ALA A 434 4.36 28.34 -3.03
N GLY A 435 5.48 28.00 -3.67
CA GLY A 435 6.17 28.86 -4.62
C GLY A 435 6.65 30.16 -3.99
N SER A 436 6.37 31.30 -4.63
CA SER A 436 6.82 32.63 -4.19
C SER A 436 6.41 32.99 -2.77
N ALA A 437 5.30 32.44 -2.26
CA ALA A 437 4.84 32.68 -0.89
C ALA A 437 5.77 32.14 0.20
N LEU A 438 6.70 31.23 -0.15
CA LEU A 438 7.70 30.66 0.75
C LEU A 438 9.14 30.76 0.19
N ALA A 439 9.37 31.59 -0.84
CA ALA A 439 10.69 31.67 -1.49
C ALA A 439 11.79 32.01 -0.48
N ASP A 440 11.55 33.03 0.34
CA ASP A 440 12.49 33.54 1.34
C ASP A 440 12.36 32.84 2.70
N ALA A 441 11.38 31.95 2.85
CA ALA A 441 11.15 31.25 4.10
C ALA A 441 12.18 30.13 4.31
N GLN A 442 12.73 30.02 5.52
CA GLN A 442 13.73 29.01 5.86
C GLN A 442 13.06 27.79 6.50
N ALA A 443 13.31 26.61 5.94
CA ALA A 443 12.78 25.34 6.44
C ALA A 443 13.64 24.82 7.60
N PHE A 444 13.02 24.46 8.72
CA PHE A 444 13.72 23.84 9.84
C PHE A 444 12.82 22.87 10.62
N THR A 445 13.47 21.98 11.38
CA THR A 445 12.83 21.01 12.26
C THR A 445 13.05 21.38 13.73
N GLN A 446 12.06 21.10 14.57
CA GLN A 446 12.22 21.22 16.02
C GLN A 446 11.75 19.94 16.72
N ALA A 447 12.67 19.26 17.39
CA ALA A 447 12.35 18.13 18.25
C ALA A 447 11.56 18.62 19.49
N VAL A 448 10.45 17.96 19.79
CA VAL A 448 9.64 18.21 20.99
C VAL A 448 9.26 16.89 21.65
N ALA A 449 9.41 16.83 22.97
CA ALA A 449 8.89 15.72 23.75
C ALA A 449 7.36 15.77 23.75
N ASN A 450 6.73 14.64 23.49
CA ASN A 450 5.29 14.44 23.57
C ASN A 450 5.02 13.11 24.28
N GLY A 451 4.91 13.16 25.61
CA GLY A 451 4.86 11.96 26.45
C GLY A 451 6.18 11.17 26.35
N SER A 452 6.09 9.88 26.01
CA SER A 452 7.26 8.99 25.83
C SER A 452 7.88 9.05 24.44
N GLN A 453 7.39 9.92 23.54
CA GLN A 453 7.84 10.01 22.16
C GLN A 453 8.44 11.39 21.85
N THR A 454 9.41 11.43 20.94
CA THR A 454 9.93 12.67 20.36
C THR A 454 9.23 12.90 19.02
N LEU A 455 8.64 14.08 18.83
CA LEU A 455 8.10 14.52 17.55
C LEU A 455 8.98 15.63 16.97
N TYR A 456 9.13 15.65 15.65
CA TYR A 456 9.83 16.67 14.90
C TYR A 456 8.78 17.58 14.25
N ARG A 457 8.69 18.82 14.73
CA ARG A 457 7.81 19.85 14.17
C ARG A 457 8.45 20.39 12.90
N ALA A 458 7.74 20.31 11.78
CA ALA A 458 8.12 20.89 10.50
C ALA A 458 7.69 22.35 10.46
N ARG A 459 8.66 23.28 10.39
CA ARG A 459 8.41 24.72 10.47
C ARG A 459 9.13 25.51 9.38
N PHE A 460 8.53 26.65 9.03
CA PHE A 460 9.20 27.71 8.29
C PHE A 460 9.40 28.93 9.18
N SER A 461 10.56 29.58 9.05
CA SER A 461 10.91 30.86 9.66
C SER A 461 11.18 31.94 8.60
N GLY A 462 11.41 33.18 9.05
CA GLY A 462 11.66 34.32 8.16
C GLY A 462 10.44 35.24 7.97
N PHE A 463 9.40 35.12 8.80
CA PHE A 463 8.23 36.00 8.74
C PHE A 463 8.40 37.18 9.71
N ALA A 464 8.40 38.40 9.16
CA ALA A 464 8.61 39.63 9.92
C ALA A 464 7.50 39.91 10.93
N ASP A 465 6.26 39.55 10.61
CA ASP A 465 5.10 39.80 11.45
C ASP A 465 4.02 38.71 11.31
N LYS A 466 2.95 38.86 12.10
CA LYS A 466 1.79 37.96 12.10
C LYS A 466 1.07 37.92 10.76
N ALA A 467 1.01 39.04 10.05
CA ALA A 467 0.31 39.13 8.78
C ALA A 467 1.05 38.33 7.69
N ALA A 468 2.38 38.45 7.64
CA ALA A 468 3.24 37.66 6.75
C ALA A 468 3.13 36.16 7.03
N ALA A 469 3.13 35.75 8.31
CA ALA A 469 2.97 34.35 8.68
C ALA A 469 1.57 33.81 8.35
N ASN A 470 0.51 34.60 8.52
CA ASN A 470 -0.85 34.21 8.14
C ASN A 470 -1.00 34.09 6.61
N ALA A 471 -0.46 35.04 5.84
CA ALA A 471 -0.46 34.98 4.38
C ALA A 471 0.26 33.73 3.85
N ALA A 472 1.40 33.37 4.45
CA ALA A 472 2.09 32.13 4.15
C ALA A 472 1.25 30.90 4.50
N CYS A 473 0.53 30.92 5.64
CA CYS A 473 -0.41 29.87 5.98
C CYS A 473 -1.59 29.75 5.02
N ASP A 474 -2.11 30.86 4.50
CA ASP A 474 -3.22 30.83 3.54
C ASP A 474 -2.77 30.27 2.19
N ALA A 475 -1.57 30.65 1.74
CA ALA A 475 -0.93 30.04 0.57
C ALA A 475 -0.76 28.52 0.77
N LEU A 476 -0.26 28.09 1.92
CA LEU A 476 -0.08 26.67 2.26
C LEU A 476 -1.41 25.90 2.35
N LYS A 477 -2.45 26.48 2.97
CA LYS A 477 -3.79 25.90 3.05
C LYS A 477 -4.44 25.76 1.67
N SER A 478 -4.22 26.72 0.77
CA SER A 478 -4.68 26.61 -0.63
C SER A 478 -4.06 25.42 -1.38
N LYS A 479 -2.91 24.92 -0.90
CA LYS A 479 -2.24 23.72 -1.41
C LYS A 479 -2.51 22.46 -0.56
N ALA A 480 -3.50 22.54 0.32
CA ALA A 480 -3.95 21.49 1.24
C ALA A 480 -2.94 21.09 2.34
N TYR A 481 -2.06 22.02 2.76
CA TYR A 481 -1.27 21.85 3.98
C TYR A 481 -2.05 22.38 5.19
N ALA A 482 -2.00 21.64 6.30
CA ALA A 482 -2.34 22.23 7.60
C ALA A 482 -1.30 23.32 7.91
N CYS A 483 -1.74 24.45 8.47
CA CYS A 483 -0.83 25.52 8.84
C CYS A 483 -1.40 26.36 9.97
N TYR A 484 -0.55 26.71 10.93
CA TYR A 484 -0.85 27.71 11.93
C TYR A 484 0.40 28.56 12.24
N ALA A 485 0.18 29.87 12.38
CA ALA A 485 1.21 30.86 12.69
C ALA A 485 1.42 30.95 14.20
N ILE A 486 2.68 31.05 14.62
CA ILE A 486 3.10 31.09 16.02
C ILE A 486 4.15 32.19 16.16
N ALA A 487 4.04 33.01 17.21
CA ALA A 487 5.16 33.83 17.63
C ALA A 487 6.27 32.91 18.17
N ALA A 488 7.47 32.99 17.61
CA ALA A 488 8.63 32.33 18.15
C ALA A 488 9.13 33.16 19.34
N ASN A 489 8.98 32.60 20.55
CA ASN A 489 9.52 33.14 21.78
C ASN A 489 10.87 32.52 22.09
#